data_AF-A0A2W2L092-F1
#
_entry.id   AF-A0A2W2L092-F1
#
_cell.length_a   1.000
_cell.length_b   1.000
_cell.length_c   1.000
_cell.angle_alpha   90.00
_cell.angle_beta   90.00
_cell.angle_gamma   90.00
#
_symmetry.space_group_name_H-M   'P 1'
#
loop_
_entity.id
_entity.type
_entity.pdbx_description
1 polymer ?
#
loop_
_entity_poly.entity_id
_entity_poly.type
_entity_poly.pdbx_seq_one_letter_code
_entity_poly.pdbx_strand_id
1 'polypeptide(L)'
;MHVLTVLDEAVAALKAPLREEDRAQGWTDDLRREVQEEISRDRSGLRRRGMGLVRYLRPRLDAWMECEGVRPGRLWDLVSDVQRRLVDARSEARGGGR
;
A
#
# COMPACT_ATOMS: atom_id res chain seq x y z
N MET A 1 3.28 -14.82 -3.74
CA MET A 1 3.01 -13.79 -4.77
C MET A 1 4.14 -12.79 -4.76
N HIS A 2 4.65 -12.42 -5.93
CA HIS A 2 5.73 -11.44 -6.09
C HIS A 2 5.23 -10.07 -5.59
N VAL A 3 5.98 -9.39 -4.71
CA VAL A 3 5.58 -8.09 -4.12
C VAL A 3 5.12 -7.06 -5.18
N LEU A 4 5.74 -7.09 -6.35
CA LEU A 4 5.38 -6.26 -7.50
C LEU A 4 3.94 -6.50 -8.01
N THR A 5 3.47 -7.75 -8.03
CA THR A 5 2.12 -8.10 -8.48
C THR A 5 1.07 -7.50 -7.55
N VAL A 6 1.28 -7.61 -6.24
CA VAL A 6 0.36 -7.04 -5.24
C VAL A 6 0.31 -5.51 -5.35
N LEU A 7 1.46 -4.87 -5.60
CA LEU A 7 1.52 -3.42 -5.84
C LEU A 7 0.79 -3.02 -7.13
N ASP A 8 0.92 -3.78 -8.21
CA ASP A 8 0.22 -3.51 -9.47
C ASP A 8 -1.30 -3.66 -9.31
N GLU A 9 -1.77 -4.70 -8.63
CA GLU A 9 -3.19 -4.90 -8.29
C GLU A 9 -3.74 -3.77 -7.41
N ALA A 10 -2.97 -3.36 -6.39
CA ALA A 10 -3.39 -2.29 -5.50
C ALA A 10 -3.50 -0.94 -6.22
N VAL A 11 -2.53 -0.60 -7.08
CA VAL A 11 -2.62 0.61 -7.92
C VAL A 11 -3.82 0.55 -8.86
N ALA A 12 -4.10 -0.61 -9.47
CA ALA A 12 -5.25 -0.76 -10.35
C ALA A 12 -6.58 -0.56 -9.59
N ALA A 13 -6.71 -1.13 -8.40
CA ALA A 13 -7.88 -0.96 -7.56
C ALA A 13 -8.08 0.49 -7.08
N LEU A 14 -7.00 1.20 -6.73
CA LEU A 14 -7.05 2.59 -6.28
C LEU A 14 -7.22 3.60 -7.42
N LYS A 15 -6.94 3.22 -8.68
CA LYS A 15 -7.27 4.04 -9.85
C LYS A 15 -8.78 4.10 -10.11
N ALA A 16 -9.51 3.07 -9.73
CA ALA A 16 -10.96 3.06 -9.89
C ALA A 16 -11.61 4.14 -9.01
N PRO A 17 -12.70 4.78 -9.47
CA PRO A 17 -13.49 5.68 -8.62
C PRO A 17 -13.94 4.98 -7.34
N LEU A 18 -13.98 5.72 -6.23
CA LEU A 18 -14.50 5.18 -4.97
C LEU A 18 -15.95 4.76 -5.14
N ARG A 19 -16.28 3.60 -4.59
CA ARG A 19 -17.67 3.14 -4.46
C ARG A 19 -18.34 3.85 -3.28
N GLU A 20 -19.66 3.74 -3.20
CA GLU A 20 -20.42 4.29 -2.08
C GLU A 20 -19.98 3.65 -0.75
N GLU A 21 -19.70 2.34 -0.74
CA GLU A 21 -19.21 1.65 0.45
C GLU A 21 -17.83 2.14 0.88
N ASP A 22 -16.95 2.45 -0.09
CA ASP A 22 -15.61 2.96 0.19
C ASP A 22 -15.73 4.35 0.85
N ARG A 23 -16.63 5.22 0.35
CA ARG A 23 -16.91 6.53 0.97
C ARG A 23 -17.56 6.42 2.34
N ALA A 24 -18.48 5.47 2.53
CA ALA A 24 -19.10 5.19 3.83
C ALA A 24 -18.09 4.68 4.87
N GLN A 25 -16.98 4.08 4.41
CA GLN A 25 -15.83 3.72 5.23
C GLN A 25 -14.88 4.88 5.49
N GLY A 26 -15.18 6.11 5.05
CA GLY A 26 -14.34 7.29 5.29
C GLY A 26 -13.30 7.56 4.21
N TRP A 27 -13.27 6.79 3.11
CA TRP A 27 -12.36 7.10 2.00
C TRP A 27 -12.80 8.37 1.27
N THR A 28 -11.85 9.27 1.08
CA THR A 28 -11.99 10.45 0.22
C THR A 28 -11.20 10.25 -1.07
N ASP A 29 -11.61 10.94 -2.14
CA ASP A 29 -10.91 10.86 -3.42
C ASP A 29 -9.45 11.35 -3.32
N ASP A 30 -9.17 12.33 -2.44
CA ASP A 30 -7.82 12.80 -2.12
C ASP A 30 -7.02 11.74 -1.35
N LEU A 31 -7.58 11.13 -0.33
CA LEU A 31 -6.91 10.08 0.45
C LEU A 31 -6.60 8.86 -0.43
N ARG A 32 -7.57 8.44 -1.25
CA ARG A 32 -7.36 7.39 -2.26
C ARG A 32 -6.19 7.74 -3.18
N ARG A 33 -6.13 8.99 -3.67
CA ARG A 33 -5.06 9.46 -4.56
C ARG A 33 -3.71 9.45 -3.86
N GLU A 34 -3.64 9.94 -2.62
CA GLU A 34 -2.41 9.94 -1.82
C GLU A 34 -1.88 8.51 -1.65
N VAL A 35 -2.72 7.56 -1.23
CA VAL A 35 -2.33 6.16 -1.07
C VAL A 35 -1.88 5.56 -2.40
N GLN A 36 -2.60 5.84 -3.49
CA GLN A 36 -2.24 5.35 -4.83
C GLN A 36 -0.87 5.86 -5.29
N GLU A 37 -0.54 7.12 -5.01
CA GLU A 37 0.75 7.71 -5.34
C GLU A 37 1.90 7.08 -4.55
N GLU A 38 1.72 6.88 -3.25
CA GLU A 38 2.72 6.22 -2.40
C GLU A 38 3.02 4.80 -2.88
N ILE A 39 1.98 4.00 -3.14
CA ILE A 39 2.13 2.63 -3.69
C ILE A 39 2.85 2.67 -5.05
N SER A 40 2.53 3.66 -5.88
CA SER A 40 3.17 3.83 -7.20
C SER A 40 4.65 4.19 -7.08
N ARG A 41 5.02 5.03 -6.09
CA ARG A 41 6.41 5.39 -5.79
C ARG A 41 7.19 4.15 -5.34
N ASP A 42 6.66 3.36 -4.41
CA ASP A 42 7.29 2.13 -3.93
C ASP A 42 7.45 1.09 -5.04
N ARG A 43 6.40 0.88 -5.86
CA ARG A 43 6.47 0.02 -7.05
C ARG A 43 7.58 0.45 -8.00
N SER A 44 7.69 1.75 -8.26
CA SER A 44 8.71 2.28 -9.15
C SER A 44 10.12 2.13 -8.57
N GLY A 45 10.27 2.35 -7.26
CA GLY A 45 11.51 2.12 -6.53
C GLY A 45 11.96 0.66 -6.62
N LEU A 46 11.04 -0.28 -6.36
CA LEU A 46 11.26 -1.71 -6.47
C LEU A 46 11.72 -2.13 -7.86
N ARG A 47 11.03 -1.69 -8.92
CA ARG A 47 11.39 -2.02 -10.30
C ARG A 47 12.76 -1.48 -10.71
N ARG A 48 13.14 -0.30 -10.20
CA ARG A 48 14.39 0.37 -10.58
C ARG A 48 15.60 -0.06 -9.76
N ARG A 49 15.42 -0.40 -8.49
CA ARG A 49 16.53 -0.53 -7.52
C ARG A 49 16.51 -1.83 -6.72
N GLY A 50 15.54 -2.72 -6.96
CA GLY A 50 15.42 -3.99 -6.27
C GLY A 50 14.90 -3.87 -4.83
N MET A 51 14.79 -5.02 -4.15
CA MET A 51 14.16 -5.13 -2.82
C MET A 51 14.90 -4.37 -1.70
N GLY A 52 16.17 -4.01 -1.90
CA GLY A 52 17.00 -3.33 -0.90
C GLY A 52 16.58 -1.88 -0.56
N LEU A 53 15.72 -1.26 -1.37
CA LEU A 53 15.23 0.12 -1.15
C LEU A 53 13.73 0.23 -0.87
N VAL A 54 13.06 -0.90 -0.63
CA VAL A 54 11.65 -0.92 -0.22
C VAL A 54 11.47 -0.15 1.07
N ARG A 55 10.65 0.90 1.03
CA ARG A 55 10.19 1.61 2.22
C ARG A 55 8.83 1.07 2.66
N TYR A 56 8.47 1.35 3.89
CA TYR A 56 7.08 1.21 4.33
C TYR A 56 6.24 2.21 3.53
N LEU A 57 5.00 1.86 3.19
CA LEU A 57 3.99 2.81 2.72
C LEU A 57 3.90 3.95 3.74
N ARG A 58 3.69 3.57 5.01
CA ARG A 58 3.93 4.40 6.20
C ARG A 58 4.30 3.51 7.39
N PRO A 59 5.22 3.93 8.29
CA PRO A 59 5.57 3.16 9.48
C PRO A 59 4.39 2.91 10.45
N ARG A 60 3.35 3.74 10.38
CA ARG A 60 2.12 3.65 11.20
C ARG A 60 0.88 3.81 10.33
N LEU A 61 0.75 2.95 9.32
CA LEU A 61 -0.38 2.98 8.40
C LEU A 61 -1.71 2.94 9.16
N ASP A 62 -1.88 2.01 10.11
CA ASP A 62 -3.13 1.86 10.87
C ASP A 62 -3.50 3.14 11.63
N ALA A 63 -2.54 3.73 12.34
CA ALA A 63 -2.76 4.97 13.09
C ALA A 63 -3.06 6.16 12.15
N TRP A 64 -2.46 6.20 10.97
CA TRP A 64 -2.78 7.24 9.99
C TRP A 64 -4.18 7.04 9.42
N MET A 65 -4.55 5.82 9.03
CA MET A 65 -5.89 5.51 8.53
C MET A 65 -6.96 5.84 9.60
N GLU A 66 -6.67 5.58 10.88
CA GLU A 66 -7.52 5.97 12.01
C GLU A 66 -7.65 7.50 12.14
N CYS A 67 -6.54 8.25 12.02
CA CYS A 67 -6.57 9.72 12.02
C CYS A 67 -7.40 10.30 10.85
N GLU A 68 -7.36 9.67 9.69
CA GLU A 68 -8.18 10.04 8.53
C GLU A 68 -9.64 9.58 8.67
N GLY A 69 -10.00 8.90 9.76
CA GLY A 69 -11.34 8.39 10.01
C GLY A 69 -11.73 7.20 9.12
N VAL A 70 -10.75 6.53 8.50
CA VAL A 70 -11.01 5.37 7.65
C VAL A 70 -11.29 4.14 8.50
N ARG A 71 -12.44 3.53 8.24
CA ARG A 71 -12.87 2.28 8.83
C ARG A 71 -12.34 1.07 8.02
N PRO A 72 -12.18 -0.10 8.69
CA PRO A 72 -11.85 -1.33 7.99
C PRO A 72 -12.86 -1.69 6.89
N GLY A 73 -12.35 -2.27 5.81
CA GLY A 73 -13.12 -2.66 4.63
C GLY A 73 -12.20 -2.95 3.44
N ARG A 74 -12.77 -3.13 2.24
CA ARG A 74 -12.05 -3.65 1.05
C ARG A 74 -10.75 -2.89 0.75
N LEU A 75 -10.81 -1.56 0.67
CA LEU A 75 -9.63 -0.75 0.36
C LEU A 75 -8.63 -0.73 1.52
N TRP A 76 -9.11 -0.74 2.77
CA TRP A 76 -8.25 -0.83 3.94
C TRP A 76 -7.49 -2.17 3.98
N ASP A 77 -8.18 -3.28 3.72
CA ASP A 77 -7.59 -4.63 3.70
C ASP A 77 -6.52 -4.74 2.61
N LEU A 78 -6.80 -4.17 1.42
CA LEU A 78 -5.88 -4.13 0.31
C LEU A 78 -4.60 -3.35 0.65
N VAL A 79 -4.74 -2.15 1.21
CA VAL A 79 -3.59 -1.30 1.56
C VAL A 79 -2.78 -1.91 2.71
N SER A 80 -3.46 -2.56 3.66
CA SER A 80 -2.83 -3.31 4.75
C SER A 80 -2.06 -4.53 4.24
N ASP A 81 -2.58 -5.27 3.25
CA ASP A 81 -1.84 -6.36 2.62
C ASP A 81 -0.60 -5.83 1.90
N VAL A 82 -0.70 -4.72 1.16
CA VAL A 82 0.47 -4.09 0.52
C VAL A 82 1.54 -3.73 1.54
N GLN A 83 1.17 -3.06 2.63
CA GLN A 83 2.10 -2.72 3.71
C GLN A 83 2.80 -3.96 4.26
N ARG A 84 2.05 -5.04 4.55
CA ARG A 84 2.61 -6.31 5.02
C ARG A 84 3.61 -6.89 4.02
N ARG A 85 3.27 -6.94 2.73
CA ARG A 85 4.17 -7.47 1.68
C ARG A 85 5.44 -6.65 1.53
N LEU A 86 5.38 -5.34 1.71
CA LEU A 86 6.56 -4.47 1.70
C LEU A 86 7.46 -4.75 2.92
N VAL A 87 6.87 -4.99 4.09
CA VAL A 87 7.60 -5.38 5.32
C VAL A 87 8.28 -6.73 5.14
N ASP A 88 7.57 -7.71 4.60
CA ASP A 88 8.08 -9.06 4.37
C ASP A 88 9.24 -9.04 3.36
N ALA A 89 9.05 -8.40 2.20
CA ALA A 89 10.08 -8.28 1.16
C ALA A 89 11.36 -7.58 1.68
N ARG A 90 11.20 -6.58 2.55
CA ARG A 90 12.34 -5.91 3.20
C ARG A 90 13.05 -6.82 4.20
N SER A 91 12.31 -7.66 4.93
CA SER A 91 12.88 -8.60 5.89
C SER A 91 13.67 -9.69 5.18
N GLU A 92 13.15 -10.22 4.06
CA GLU A 92 13.85 -11.17 3.19
C GLU A 92 15.14 -10.57 2.60
N ALA A 93 15.08 -9.33 2.10
CA ALA A 93 16.24 -8.63 1.55
C ALA A 93 17.36 -8.39 2.58
N ARG A 94 17.03 -8.29 3.87
CA ARG A 94 18.00 -8.14 4.97
C ARG A 94 18.48 -9.48 5.54
N GLY A 95 17.67 -10.52 5.45
CA GLY A 95 17.99 -11.87 5.93
C GLY A 95 18.79 -12.71 4.92
N GLY A 96 18.76 -12.37 3.63
CA GLY A 96 19.47 -13.09 2.55
C GLY A 96 20.98 -12.80 2.45
N GLY A 97 21.58 -12.13 3.43
CA GLY A 97 23.02 -11.97 3.56
C GLY A 97 23.62 -12.97 4.55
N ARG A 98 23.74 -14.24 4.15
CA ARG A 98 24.66 -15.21 4.74
C ARG A 98 25.28 -16.06 3.66
#